data_AF-A0A6P2EX58-F1
#
_entry.id   AF-A0A6P2EX58-F1
#
_cell.length_a   1.000
_cell.length_b   1.000
_cell.length_c   1.000
_cell.angle_alpha   90.00
_cell.angle_beta   90.00
_cell.angle_gamma   90.00
#
_symmetry.space_group_name_H-M   'P 1'
#
loop_
_entity.id
_entity.type
_entity.pdbx_description
1 polymer ?
#
loop_
_entity_poly.entity_id
_entity_poly.type
_entity_poly.pdbx_seq_one_letter_code
_entity_poly.pdbx_strand_id
1 'polypeptide(L)'
;MGDEWGASRQQLAESTGGGRVPAGTPAGYEAGDFTKAVLRYTAPLVTQDTCLPLRCRFAYAATACLVRHPPFMIRLLLVLSEADSDALRDGLGQVLADADAVAIGWASCDTLVQEAAMLAPQQVLFHRPASIPRMQAALQVWAGAPPLPVILLSEPLPPGMHEELVDLGVHAWACADALDAAGLRALLARAQARWRRETALRDTLARSLAHLDERKWVDRAKGLLMSARGIGEDAAYGLLRGAAMHANLRVGELSRSVVEAAQSAEAINRAGQLRMLSQRLVRLAAQALAGVEVRRSRVLRAASIERVKDNLDHLSRLPLDATSARALGGVRSAWEALDGALAARLSPAALAAIDASAEALLSAAEALTDALESSGGRRALRIVNLCGRQRMRVQRLAKDALLAAMLPGGAWSAHLASTMDDFEASLLELERAPLSSPEIRTALSGARDEWLRLVRGVREAERAEGRAELVRASEVLVDTFDRLTASYEHSLQVIMS
;
A
#
# COMPACT_ATOMS: atom_id res chain seq x y z
N MET A 1 60.72 -46.87 23.33
CA MET A 1 60.98 -48.17 22.67
C MET A 1 59.99 -48.30 21.53
N GLY A 2 60.32 -48.36 20.25
CA GLY A 2 61.54 -48.15 19.46
C GLY A 2 61.06 -47.76 18.05
N ASP A 3 61.68 -46.78 17.43
CA ASP A 3 62.69 -46.93 16.36
C ASP A 3 62.07 -47.03 14.95
N GLU A 4 62.28 -45.94 14.21
CA GLU A 4 62.22 -45.83 12.75
C GLU A 4 63.35 -46.66 12.11
N TRP A 5 63.08 -47.41 11.04
CA TRP A 5 63.97 -47.74 9.91
C TRP A 5 63.04 -48.31 8.81
N GLY A 6 63.07 -47.99 7.52
CA GLY A 6 64.04 -47.32 6.67
C GLY A 6 64.16 -48.07 5.34
N ALA A 7 63.75 -47.42 4.24
CA ALA A 7 64.26 -47.53 2.85
C ALA A 7 63.94 -48.75 1.93
N SER A 8 63.37 -48.45 0.75
CA SER A 8 63.99 -48.60 -0.61
C SER A 8 62.91 -48.55 -1.71
N ARG A 9 62.78 -47.47 -2.50
CA ARG A 9 63.41 -47.17 -3.81
C ARG A 9 63.07 -48.13 -4.97
N GLN A 10 62.26 -47.67 -5.93
CA GLN A 10 62.61 -47.43 -7.36
C GLN A 10 61.35 -46.94 -8.11
N GLN A 11 61.26 -45.69 -8.63
CA GLN A 11 61.78 -45.18 -9.92
C GLN A 11 61.15 -45.92 -11.13
N LEU A 12 60.37 -45.29 -12.02
CA LEU A 12 60.70 -44.24 -13.02
C LEU A 12 59.36 -43.62 -13.54
N ALA A 13 59.15 -42.31 -13.62
CA ALA A 13 59.69 -41.29 -14.54
C ALA A 13 58.56 -40.81 -15.47
N GLU A 14 58.08 -39.57 -15.34
CA GLU A 14 58.40 -38.39 -16.19
C GLU A 14 57.12 -38.04 -16.99
N SER A 15 56.68 -36.80 -17.23
CA SER A 15 57.33 -35.50 -17.33
C SER A 15 56.23 -34.39 -17.20
N THR A 16 56.47 -33.34 -16.38
CA THR A 16 56.84 -31.95 -16.76
C THR A 16 55.70 -30.95 -16.99
N GLY A 17 55.86 -29.79 -16.32
CA GLY A 17 55.18 -28.51 -16.59
C GLY A 17 54.48 -27.99 -15.33
N GLY A 18 55.05 -27.16 -14.45
CA GLY A 18 56.04 -26.12 -14.65
C GLY A 18 55.36 -24.75 -14.68
N GLY A 19 55.39 -24.00 -13.56
CA GLY A 19 55.40 -22.54 -13.61
C GLY A 19 54.30 -21.76 -12.89
N ARG A 20 54.70 -21.23 -11.72
CA ARG A 20 54.49 -19.85 -11.22
C ARG A 20 53.10 -19.36 -10.76
N VAL A 21 53.05 -19.18 -9.44
CA VAL A 21 52.45 -18.04 -8.74
C VAL A 21 52.97 -16.70 -9.30
N PRO A 22 52.12 -15.65 -9.30
CA PRO A 22 52.58 -14.37 -8.78
C PRO A 22 51.60 -13.76 -7.77
N ALA A 23 52.17 -13.21 -6.70
CA ALA A 23 51.52 -12.24 -5.83
C ALA A 23 51.63 -10.85 -6.47
N GLY A 24 50.59 -10.03 -6.31
CA GLY A 24 50.62 -8.61 -6.67
C GLY A 24 49.22 -8.02 -6.85
N THR A 25 48.67 -7.41 -5.80
CA THR A 25 47.77 -6.26 -5.94
C THR A 25 48.65 -5.03 -6.26
N PRO A 26 48.21 -4.04 -7.05
CA PRO A 26 47.21 -3.08 -6.57
C PRO A 26 46.27 -2.54 -7.68
N ALA A 27 45.39 -1.62 -7.24
CA ALA A 27 44.67 -0.62 -8.03
C ALA A 27 43.25 -0.95 -8.52
N GLY A 28 42.30 -0.28 -7.86
CA GLY A 28 41.24 0.47 -8.53
C GLY A 28 40.21 -0.33 -9.30
N TYR A 29 39.22 -0.89 -8.62
CA TYR A 29 37.91 -1.03 -9.26
C TYR A 29 37.23 0.34 -9.19
N GLU A 30 37.30 1.04 -10.31
CA GLU A 30 36.64 2.32 -10.56
C GLU A 30 35.16 2.26 -10.15
N ALA A 31 34.76 3.29 -9.41
CA ALA A 31 33.40 3.64 -9.03
C ALA A 31 32.54 4.08 -10.25
N GLY A 32 32.56 3.31 -11.34
CA GLY A 32 32.11 3.77 -12.65
C GLY A 32 30.81 3.17 -13.20
N ASP A 33 30.36 1.99 -12.75
CA ASP A 33 29.35 1.24 -13.52
C ASP A 33 28.07 0.82 -12.78
N PHE A 34 27.94 1.10 -11.47
CA PHE A 34 26.69 0.80 -10.73
C PHE A 34 25.70 1.97 -10.66
N THR A 35 26.10 3.16 -11.06
CA THR A 35 25.22 4.35 -11.13
C THR A 35 24.11 4.18 -12.20
N LYS A 36 24.29 3.28 -13.17
CA LYS A 36 23.26 2.91 -14.16
C LYS A 36 22.22 1.92 -13.64
N ALA A 37 22.51 1.15 -12.60
CA ALA A 37 21.55 0.23 -12.00
C ALA A 37 20.60 0.96 -11.04
N VAL A 38 21.10 1.97 -10.32
CA VAL A 38 20.30 2.78 -9.38
C VAL A 38 19.45 3.83 -10.11
N LEU A 39 19.87 4.33 -11.27
CA LEU A 39 19.05 5.23 -12.10
C LEU A 39 18.11 4.51 -13.10
N ARG A 40 18.08 3.18 -13.11
CA ARG A 40 17.04 2.42 -13.83
C ARG A 40 15.80 2.12 -12.99
N TYR A 41 15.79 2.51 -11.72
CA TYR A 41 14.64 2.38 -10.82
C TYR A 41 13.87 3.69 -10.59
N THR A 42 14.21 4.75 -11.32
CA THR A 42 13.48 6.02 -11.33
C THR A 42 13.35 6.57 -12.75
N ALA A 43 12.26 6.21 -13.45
CA ALA A 43 11.43 7.03 -14.35
C ALA A 43 10.93 6.27 -15.62
N PRO A 44 9.75 6.58 -16.18
CA PRO A 44 8.52 7.14 -15.59
C PRO A 44 7.39 6.10 -15.60
N LEU A 45 6.65 5.97 -14.49
CA LEU A 45 5.25 5.57 -14.63
C LEU A 45 4.52 6.78 -15.22
N VAL A 46 4.38 6.77 -16.54
CA VAL A 46 3.34 7.54 -17.23
C VAL A 46 2.01 6.97 -16.74
N THR A 47 1.41 7.72 -15.81
CA THR A 47 -0.03 7.88 -15.58
C THR A 47 -0.88 6.61 -15.61
N GLN A 48 -1.05 6.00 -14.45
CA GLN A 48 -2.33 5.38 -14.09
C GLN A 48 -2.84 6.08 -12.83
N ASP A 49 -3.60 7.14 -13.09
CA ASP A 49 -4.41 7.85 -12.11
C ASP A 49 -5.34 6.87 -11.40
N THR A 50 -5.12 6.67 -10.10
CA THR A 50 -6.17 6.20 -9.19
C THR A 50 -6.15 7.00 -7.89
N CYS A 51 -7.02 8.01 -7.92
CA CYS A 51 -7.98 8.34 -6.86
C CYS A 51 -7.44 8.94 -5.54
N LEU A 52 -6.86 10.14 -5.64
CA LEU A 52 -7.33 11.23 -4.77
C LEU A 52 -8.78 11.55 -5.16
N PRO A 53 -9.67 11.99 -4.26
CA PRO A 53 -11.05 12.31 -4.65
C PRO A 53 -11.01 13.37 -5.74
N LEU A 54 -11.28 12.92 -6.97
CA LEU A 54 -11.33 13.68 -8.20
C LEU A 54 -12.48 14.70 -8.06
N ARG A 55 -12.18 15.86 -7.49
CA ARG A 55 -12.81 17.08 -7.99
C ARG A 55 -12.13 17.37 -9.31
N CYS A 56 -12.78 16.94 -10.39
CA CYS A 56 -12.35 17.03 -11.77
C CYS A 56 -11.65 18.37 -12.05
N ARG A 57 -10.31 18.37 -12.10
CA ARG A 57 -9.55 19.39 -12.79
C ARG A 57 -9.67 19.10 -14.28
N PHE A 58 -10.75 19.57 -14.90
CA PHE A 58 -10.76 19.73 -16.34
C PHE A 58 -9.62 20.69 -16.69
N ALA A 59 -8.62 20.18 -17.41
CA ALA A 59 -7.66 21.03 -18.09
C ALA A 59 -8.48 21.81 -19.14
N TYR A 60 -8.77 23.08 -18.84
CA TYR A 60 -9.36 24.01 -19.79
C TYR A 60 -8.36 24.24 -20.92
N ALA A 61 -8.38 23.37 -21.93
CA ALA A 61 -7.78 23.64 -23.22
C ALA A 61 -8.53 24.85 -23.80
N ALA A 62 -7.87 26.00 -23.82
CA ALA A 62 -8.41 27.23 -24.35
C ALA A 62 -8.56 27.11 -25.87
N THR A 63 -9.67 26.54 -26.33
CA THR A 63 -10.15 26.67 -27.72
C THR A 63 -10.98 27.95 -27.84
N ALA A 64 -10.45 29.07 -27.35
CA ALA A 64 -11.10 30.37 -27.52
C ALA A 64 -10.81 30.88 -28.94
N CYS A 65 -11.87 31.05 -29.73
CA CYS A 65 -11.82 31.82 -30.97
C CYS A 65 -11.25 33.21 -30.66
N LEU A 66 -10.18 33.61 -31.35
CA LEU A 66 -9.45 34.87 -31.16
C LEU A 66 -10.28 36.07 -31.64
N VAL A 67 -11.33 36.45 -30.91
CA VAL A 67 -11.88 37.80 -30.98
C VAL A 67 -10.99 38.68 -30.12
N ARG A 68 -10.13 39.50 -30.77
CA ARG A 68 -9.21 40.42 -30.10
C ARG A 68 -9.99 41.60 -29.53
N HIS A 69 -10.42 41.49 -28.27
CA HIS A 69 -10.83 42.65 -27.47
C HIS A 69 -9.58 43.41 -26.98
N PRO A 70 -9.66 44.74 -26.77
CA PRO A 70 -8.53 45.53 -26.28
C PRO A 70 -8.03 44.98 -24.93
N PRO A 71 -6.71 44.97 -24.68
CA PRO A 71 -6.07 44.24 -23.57
C PRO A 71 -6.41 44.77 -22.16
N PHE A 72 -7.14 45.88 -22.07
CA PHE A 72 -7.48 46.54 -20.81
C PHE A 72 -8.91 46.26 -20.32
N MET A 73 -9.76 45.58 -21.11
CA MET A 73 -11.14 45.30 -20.72
C MET A 73 -11.32 43.97 -19.99
N ILE A 74 -12.11 43.97 -18.92
CA ILE A 74 -12.49 42.78 -18.14
C ILE A 74 -13.45 41.92 -18.97
N ARG A 75 -13.10 40.65 -19.22
CA ARG A 75 -13.93 39.71 -19.97
C ARG A 75 -14.99 39.07 -19.07
N LEU A 76 -16.25 39.38 -19.31
CA LEU A 76 -17.37 38.93 -18.48
C LEU A 76 -18.26 37.94 -19.23
N LEU A 77 -18.70 36.90 -18.51
CA LEU A 77 -19.85 36.11 -18.90
C LEU A 77 -21.08 36.66 -18.18
N LEU A 78 -22.09 37.04 -18.96
CA LEU A 78 -23.34 37.58 -18.42
C LEU A 78 -24.39 36.48 -18.30
N VAL A 79 -24.95 36.33 -17.10
CA VAL A 79 -26.06 35.42 -16.85
C VAL A 79 -27.34 36.23 -16.77
N LEU A 80 -28.21 36.05 -17.77
CA LEU A 80 -29.46 36.79 -17.94
C LEU A 80 -30.67 35.86 -17.78
N SER A 81 -31.85 36.46 -17.58
CA SER A 81 -33.12 35.76 -17.68
C SER A 81 -33.52 35.58 -19.15
N GLU A 82 -34.23 34.49 -19.48
CA GLU A 82 -34.78 34.26 -20.84
C GLU A 82 -35.81 35.33 -21.26
N ALA A 83 -36.36 36.07 -20.30
CA ALA A 83 -37.31 37.15 -20.55
C ALA A 83 -36.66 38.51 -20.94
N ASP A 84 -35.32 38.58 -20.95
CA ASP A 84 -34.61 39.84 -21.20
C ASP A 84 -34.53 40.15 -22.71
N SER A 85 -35.04 41.33 -23.10
CA SER A 85 -35.06 41.80 -24.50
C SER A 85 -33.67 42.10 -25.04
N ASP A 86 -33.45 41.93 -26.36
CA ASP A 86 -32.21 42.31 -27.05
C ASP A 86 -31.82 43.78 -26.81
N ALA A 87 -32.79 44.67 -26.56
CA ALA A 87 -32.53 46.06 -26.19
C ALA A 87 -31.79 46.21 -24.84
N LEU A 88 -31.98 45.29 -23.89
CA LEU A 88 -31.25 45.28 -22.62
C LEU A 88 -29.79 44.84 -22.84
N ARG A 89 -29.56 43.92 -23.79
CA ARG A 89 -28.22 43.44 -24.15
C ARG A 89 -27.39 44.57 -24.76
N ASP A 90 -28.00 45.37 -25.62
CA ASP A 90 -27.37 46.54 -26.23
C ASP A 90 -27.14 47.67 -25.21
N GLY A 91 -28.11 47.93 -24.33
CA GLY A 91 -28.01 48.94 -23.27
C GLY A 91 -26.93 48.63 -22.21
N LEU A 92 -26.80 47.37 -21.80
CA LEU A 92 -25.74 46.91 -20.90
C LEU A 92 -24.36 47.00 -21.56
N GLY A 93 -24.28 46.81 -22.88
CA GLY A 93 -23.02 46.91 -23.63
C GLY A 93 -22.33 48.26 -23.46
N GLN A 94 -23.09 49.37 -23.48
CA GLN A 94 -22.53 50.71 -23.30
C GLN A 94 -22.03 50.94 -21.87
N VAL A 95 -22.81 50.55 -20.86
CA VAL A 95 -22.41 50.69 -19.43
C VAL A 95 -21.19 49.84 -19.09
N LEU A 96 -21.09 48.64 -19.70
CA LEU A 96 -19.93 47.77 -19.57
C LEU A 96 -18.69 48.38 -20.22
N ALA A 97 -18.82 48.92 -21.43
CA ALA A 97 -17.72 49.60 -22.11
C ALA A 97 -17.21 50.79 -21.28
N ASP A 98 -18.11 51.60 -20.72
CA ASP A 98 -17.79 52.73 -19.84
C ASP A 98 -17.17 52.30 -18.50
N ALA A 99 -17.30 51.02 -18.13
CA ALA A 99 -16.72 50.39 -16.94
C ALA A 99 -15.44 49.59 -17.23
N ASP A 100 -14.88 49.69 -18.44
CA ASP A 100 -13.74 48.89 -18.94
C ASP A 100 -14.00 47.38 -18.88
N ALA A 101 -15.21 46.95 -19.22
CA ALA A 101 -15.61 45.55 -19.27
C ALA A 101 -16.28 45.21 -20.61
N VAL A 102 -16.17 43.94 -21.01
CA VAL A 102 -16.79 43.44 -22.24
C VAL A 102 -17.48 42.11 -22.00
N ALA A 103 -18.72 42.00 -22.48
CA ALA A 103 -19.45 40.75 -22.52
C ALA A 103 -18.88 39.84 -23.62
N ILE A 104 -18.32 38.70 -23.24
CA ILE A 104 -17.79 37.72 -24.22
C ILE A 104 -18.81 36.65 -24.60
N GLY A 105 -19.92 36.59 -23.88
CA GLY A 105 -21.02 35.67 -24.12
C GLY A 105 -22.12 35.83 -23.08
N TRP A 106 -23.21 35.08 -23.31
CA TRP A 106 -24.43 35.13 -22.53
C TRP A 106 -24.81 33.70 -22.14
N ALA A 107 -25.25 33.51 -20.90
CA ALA A 107 -25.70 32.23 -20.40
C ALA A 107 -27.04 32.37 -19.66
N SER A 108 -27.79 31.27 -19.57
CA SER A 108 -28.84 31.12 -18.58
C SER A 108 -28.27 30.41 -17.34
N CYS A 109 -29.05 30.30 -16.27
CA CYS A 109 -28.65 29.50 -15.11
C CYS A 109 -28.34 28.04 -15.46
N ASP A 110 -28.99 27.49 -16.50
CA ASP A 110 -28.81 26.08 -16.90
C ASP A 110 -27.58 25.89 -17.80
N THR A 111 -27.23 26.89 -18.61
CA THR A 111 -26.08 26.82 -19.53
C THR A 111 -24.79 27.40 -18.96
N LEU A 112 -24.84 28.02 -17.77
CA LEU A 112 -23.70 28.67 -17.11
C LEU A 112 -22.42 27.84 -17.12
N VAL A 113 -22.49 26.59 -16.66
CA VAL A 113 -21.30 25.73 -16.51
C VAL A 113 -20.65 25.45 -17.87
N GLN A 114 -21.47 25.20 -18.89
CA GLN A 114 -21.00 24.92 -20.25
C GLN A 114 -20.40 26.18 -20.90
N GLU A 115 -21.06 27.33 -20.78
CA GLU A 115 -20.58 28.59 -21.38
C GLU A 115 -19.32 29.12 -20.68
N ALA A 116 -19.25 29.04 -19.36
CA ALA A 116 -18.05 29.40 -18.61
C ALA A 116 -16.86 28.51 -19.00
N ALA A 117 -17.13 27.24 -19.29
CA ALA A 117 -16.13 26.29 -19.75
C ALA A 117 -15.60 26.59 -21.16
N MET A 118 -16.50 26.94 -22.09
CA MET A 118 -16.14 27.19 -23.49
C MET A 118 -15.46 28.55 -23.70
N LEU A 119 -15.93 29.61 -23.03
CA LEU A 119 -15.53 30.99 -23.31
C LEU A 119 -14.34 31.47 -22.46
N ALA A 120 -14.04 30.76 -21.36
CA ALA A 120 -13.02 31.11 -20.38
C ALA A 120 -13.09 32.61 -19.96
N PRO A 121 -14.22 33.06 -19.37
CA PRO A 121 -14.37 34.42 -18.88
C PRO A 121 -13.44 34.70 -17.70
N GLN A 122 -13.19 35.98 -17.43
CA GLN A 122 -12.45 36.41 -16.24
C GLN A 122 -13.35 36.52 -15.01
N GLN A 123 -14.62 36.87 -15.18
CA GLN A 123 -15.62 36.93 -14.10
C GLN A 123 -17.02 36.60 -14.65
N VAL A 124 -17.92 36.17 -13.76
CA VAL A 124 -19.33 35.90 -14.06
C VAL A 124 -20.19 36.95 -13.38
N LEU A 125 -21.09 37.58 -14.15
CA LEU A 125 -22.02 38.59 -13.65
C LEU A 125 -23.46 38.12 -13.88
N PHE A 126 -24.18 37.86 -12.81
CA PHE A 126 -25.63 37.63 -12.83
C PHE A 126 -26.33 38.98 -12.83
N HIS A 127 -27.22 39.21 -13.80
CA HIS A 127 -28.03 40.40 -13.86
C HIS A 127 -29.51 40.02 -13.72
N ARG A 128 -30.17 40.56 -12.69
CA ARG A 128 -31.58 40.38 -12.34
C ARG A 128 -32.07 38.94 -12.57
N PRO A 129 -31.50 37.94 -11.85
CA PRO A 129 -31.92 36.55 -12.04
C PRO A 129 -33.43 36.43 -11.75
N ALA A 130 -34.17 35.76 -12.65
CA ALA A 130 -35.61 35.58 -12.49
C ALA A 130 -36.01 34.83 -11.21
N SER A 131 -35.09 34.04 -10.64
CA SER A 131 -35.27 33.34 -9.37
C SER A 131 -33.93 33.18 -8.67
N ILE A 132 -33.82 33.72 -7.45
CA ILE A 132 -32.65 33.53 -6.59
C ILE A 132 -32.42 32.03 -6.32
N PRO A 133 -33.41 31.20 -5.93
CA PRO A 133 -33.23 29.76 -5.78
C PRO A 133 -32.65 29.06 -7.02
N ARG A 134 -33.05 29.47 -8.23
CA ARG A 134 -32.52 28.88 -9.47
C ARG A 134 -31.04 29.22 -9.67
N MET A 135 -30.65 30.47 -9.36
CA MET A 135 -29.24 30.86 -9.34
C MET A 135 -28.45 30.08 -8.29
N GLN A 136 -28.99 29.91 -7.08
CA GLN A 136 -28.33 29.13 -6.03
C GLN A 136 -28.09 27.68 -6.48
N ALA A 137 -29.10 27.03 -7.08
CA ALA A 137 -28.97 25.69 -7.63
C ALA A 137 -27.89 25.61 -8.73
N ALA A 138 -27.85 26.59 -9.64
CA ALA A 138 -26.82 26.65 -10.68
C ALA A 138 -25.40 26.80 -10.10
N LEU A 139 -25.20 27.65 -9.08
CA LEU A 139 -23.92 27.82 -8.39
C LEU A 139 -23.51 26.56 -7.62
N GLN A 140 -24.46 25.86 -6.99
CA GLN A 140 -24.22 24.58 -6.31
C GLN A 140 -23.76 23.50 -7.29
N VAL A 141 -24.43 23.39 -8.45
CA VAL A 141 -24.03 22.46 -9.53
C VAL A 141 -22.66 22.83 -10.09
N TRP A 142 -22.38 24.12 -10.26
CA TRP A 142 -21.10 24.60 -10.78
C TRP A 142 -19.93 24.31 -9.82
N ALA A 143 -20.18 24.33 -8.51
CA ALA A 143 -19.22 24.02 -7.45
C ALA A 143 -17.87 24.77 -7.54
N GLY A 144 -17.83 25.89 -8.28
CA GLY A 144 -16.63 26.71 -8.49
C GLY A 144 -15.63 26.18 -9.51
N ALA A 145 -16.05 25.40 -10.52
CA ALA A 145 -15.17 24.90 -11.59
C ALA A 145 -15.63 25.35 -12.99
N PRO A 146 -14.99 26.33 -13.65
CA PRO A 146 -13.70 26.95 -13.29
C PRO A 146 -13.81 27.96 -12.13
N PRO A 147 -12.73 28.16 -11.34
CA PRO A 147 -12.75 29.08 -10.21
C PRO A 147 -12.68 30.53 -10.69
N LEU A 148 -13.82 31.22 -10.69
CA LEU A 148 -13.92 32.60 -11.17
C LEU A 148 -14.65 33.50 -10.13
N PRO A 149 -14.39 34.82 -10.11
CA PRO A 149 -15.19 35.76 -9.35
C PRO A 149 -16.63 35.77 -9.84
N VAL A 150 -17.56 35.77 -8.90
CA VAL A 150 -19.01 35.77 -9.14
C VAL A 150 -19.63 37.03 -8.57
N ILE A 151 -20.46 37.68 -9.37
CA ILE A 151 -21.05 38.98 -9.06
C ILE A 151 -22.55 38.91 -9.30
N LEU A 152 -23.33 39.50 -8.40
CA LEU A 152 -24.78 39.55 -8.49
C LEU A 152 -25.30 41.00 -8.55
N LEU A 153 -26.01 41.33 -9.61
CA LEU A 153 -26.83 42.53 -9.71
C LEU A 153 -28.29 42.12 -9.57
N SER A 154 -28.96 42.55 -8.51
CA SER A 154 -30.34 42.19 -8.22
C SER A 154 -31.13 43.37 -7.67
N GLU A 155 -32.38 43.15 -7.33
CA GLU A 155 -33.13 44.03 -6.44
C GLU A 155 -32.53 44.01 -5.02
N PRO A 156 -32.86 44.99 -4.14
CA PRO A 156 -32.37 45.02 -2.77
C PRO A 156 -32.61 43.70 -2.04
N LEU A 157 -31.52 43.07 -1.63
CA LEU A 157 -31.56 41.76 -0.96
C LEU A 157 -31.83 41.92 0.54
N PRO A 158 -32.61 41.03 1.16
CA PRO A 158 -32.79 41.03 2.60
C PRO A 158 -31.48 40.65 3.32
N PRO A 159 -31.22 41.14 4.55
CA PRO A 159 -29.95 40.91 5.25
C PRO A 159 -29.54 39.45 5.40
N GLY A 160 -30.50 38.53 5.62
CA GLY A 160 -30.22 37.09 5.76
C GLY A 160 -29.67 36.44 4.50
N MET A 161 -29.94 36.99 3.31
CA MET A 161 -29.46 36.46 2.04
C MET A 161 -27.96 36.74 1.84
N HIS A 162 -27.40 37.72 2.54
CA HIS A 162 -25.99 38.10 2.36
C HIS A 162 -25.04 36.98 2.79
N GLU A 163 -25.35 36.26 3.87
CA GLU A 163 -24.54 35.12 4.33
C GLU A 163 -24.65 33.95 3.36
N GLU A 164 -25.86 33.61 2.91
CA GLU A 164 -26.09 32.56 1.92
C GLU A 164 -25.31 32.80 0.61
N LEU A 165 -25.24 34.05 0.16
CA LEU A 165 -24.48 34.42 -1.03
C LEU A 165 -22.97 34.20 -0.85
N VAL A 166 -22.43 34.50 0.34
CA VAL A 166 -21.02 34.25 0.66
C VAL A 166 -20.75 32.73 0.67
N ASP A 167 -21.63 31.94 1.28
CA ASP A 167 -21.51 30.47 1.32
C ASP A 167 -21.55 29.83 -0.08
N LEU A 168 -22.30 30.44 -1.00
CA LEU A 168 -22.37 30.04 -2.41
C LEU A 168 -21.19 30.53 -3.25
N GLY A 169 -20.27 31.31 -2.69
CA GLY A 169 -19.10 31.84 -3.40
C GLY A 169 -19.41 33.07 -4.26
N VAL A 170 -20.42 33.87 -3.92
CA VAL A 170 -20.66 35.18 -4.53
C VAL A 170 -19.79 36.23 -3.84
N HIS A 171 -18.95 36.90 -4.63
CA HIS A 171 -17.89 37.74 -4.10
C HIS A 171 -18.32 39.19 -3.93
N ALA A 172 -19.24 39.68 -4.77
CA ALA A 172 -19.84 41.00 -4.63
C ALA A 172 -21.29 41.03 -5.16
N TRP A 173 -22.12 41.86 -4.55
CA TRP A 173 -23.49 42.10 -4.99
C TRP A 173 -23.86 43.59 -4.88
N ALA A 174 -24.80 44.04 -5.69
CA ALA A 174 -25.31 45.41 -5.67
C ALA A 174 -26.72 45.53 -6.29
N CYS A 175 -27.40 46.65 -6.02
CA CYS A 175 -28.72 46.95 -6.58
C CYS A 175 -28.60 47.39 -8.05
N ALA A 176 -29.26 46.70 -8.97
CA ALA A 176 -29.16 46.98 -10.41
C ALA A 176 -29.62 48.40 -10.79
N ASP A 177 -30.63 48.95 -10.12
CA ASP A 177 -31.23 50.26 -10.45
C ASP A 177 -30.38 51.47 -10.00
N ALA A 178 -29.37 51.24 -9.17
CA ALA A 178 -28.56 52.30 -8.55
C ALA A 178 -27.12 52.39 -9.08
N LEU A 179 -26.79 51.63 -10.13
CA LEU A 179 -25.43 51.42 -10.60
C LEU A 179 -25.13 52.23 -11.87
N ASP A 180 -24.21 53.18 -11.75
CA ASP A 180 -23.55 53.83 -12.88
C ASP A 180 -22.28 53.06 -13.30
N ALA A 181 -21.62 53.49 -14.38
CA ALA A 181 -20.40 52.84 -14.88
C ALA A 181 -19.24 52.86 -13.86
N ALA A 182 -19.14 53.93 -13.05
CA ALA A 182 -18.13 54.05 -12.00
C ALA A 182 -18.37 53.03 -10.87
N GLY A 183 -19.62 52.87 -10.43
CA GLY A 183 -20.04 51.89 -9.45
C GLY A 183 -19.85 50.46 -9.92
N LEU A 184 -20.15 50.16 -11.19
CA LEU A 184 -19.94 48.84 -11.77
C LEU A 184 -18.45 48.48 -11.79
N ARG A 185 -17.59 49.40 -12.26
CA ARG A 185 -16.13 49.23 -12.22
C ARG A 185 -15.64 48.93 -10.81
N ALA A 186 -16.14 49.66 -9.81
CA ALA A 186 -15.79 49.44 -8.40
C ALA A 186 -16.28 48.07 -7.89
N LEU A 187 -17.45 47.60 -8.32
CA LEU A 187 -18.01 46.29 -7.97
C LEU A 187 -17.19 45.14 -8.56
N LEU A 188 -16.85 45.20 -9.84
CA LEU A 188 -15.99 44.23 -10.52
C LEU A 188 -14.62 44.14 -9.85
N ALA A 189 -14.02 45.29 -9.51
CA ALA A 189 -12.75 45.35 -8.79
C ALA A 189 -12.86 44.74 -7.38
N ARG A 190 -13.95 45.01 -6.66
CA ARG A 190 -14.22 44.43 -5.33
C ARG A 190 -14.36 42.91 -5.38
N ALA A 191 -15.13 42.39 -6.33
CA ALA A 191 -15.32 40.96 -6.52
C ALA A 191 -13.99 40.26 -6.81
N GLN A 192 -13.20 40.83 -7.72
CA GLN A 192 -11.87 40.33 -8.05
C GLN A 192 -10.93 40.31 -6.83
N ALA A 193 -10.93 41.38 -6.03
CA ALA A 193 -10.10 41.47 -4.83
C ALA A 193 -10.50 40.44 -3.77
N ARG A 194 -11.80 40.25 -3.52
CA ARG A 194 -12.33 39.25 -2.60
C ARG A 194 -12.00 37.83 -3.06
N TRP A 195 -12.24 37.50 -4.32
CA TRP A 195 -11.91 36.19 -4.89
C TRP A 195 -10.41 35.88 -4.77
N ARG A 196 -9.52 36.85 -5.07
CA ARG A 196 -8.06 36.67 -4.92
C ARG A 196 -7.68 36.38 -3.48
N ARG A 197 -8.23 37.12 -2.52
CA ARG A 197 -7.97 36.93 -1.09
C ARG A 197 -8.45 35.56 -0.61
N GLU A 198 -9.67 35.18 -0.93
CA GLU A 198 -10.24 33.89 -0.53
C GLU A 198 -9.48 32.72 -1.15
N THR A 199 -9.12 32.81 -2.43
CA THR A 199 -8.32 31.79 -3.11
C THR A 199 -6.95 31.65 -2.44
N ALA A 200 -6.27 32.77 -2.14
CA ALA A 200 -4.99 32.75 -1.45
C ALA A 200 -5.08 32.13 -0.04
N LEU A 201 -6.18 32.37 0.68
CA LEU A 201 -6.44 31.76 1.99
C LEU A 201 -6.69 30.25 1.87
N ARG A 202 -7.54 29.81 0.93
CA ARG A 202 -7.78 28.38 0.66
C ARG A 202 -6.49 27.67 0.28
N ASP A 203 -5.67 28.27 -0.58
CA ASP A 203 -4.38 27.70 -0.98
C ASP A 203 -3.40 27.62 0.19
N THR A 204 -3.39 28.63 1.07
CA THR A 204 -2.55 28.64 2.26
C THR A 204 -2.98 27.55 3.24
N LEU A 205 -4.29 27.41 3.48
CA LEU A 205 -4.84 26.34 4.30
C LEU A 205 -4.48 24.95 3.74
N ALA A 206 -4.66 24.75 2.44
CA ALA A 206 -4.31 23.49 1.77
C ALA A 206 -2.81 23.16 1.91
N ARG A 207 -1.92 24.15 1.71
CA ARG A 207 -0.47 23.99 1.91
C ARG A 207 -0.12 23.67 3.36
N SER A 208 -0.73 24.34 4.34
CA SER A 208 -0.48 24.11 5.76
C SER A 208 -0.93 22.72 6.20
N LEU A 209 -2.09 22.25 5.74
CA LEU A 209 -2.57 20.89 6.01
C LEU A 209 -1.63 19.85 5.40
N ALA A 210 -1.18 20.05 4.15
CA ALA A 210 -0.21 19.16 3.51
C ALA A 210 1.09 19.07 4.32
N HIS A 211 1.62 20.19 4.81
CA HIS A 211 2.84 20.21 5.63
C HIS A 211 2.66 19.47 6.98
N LEU A 212 1.49 19.58 7.61
CA LEU A 212 1.20 18.85 8.84
C LEU A 212 1.14 17.32 8.62
N ASP A 213 0.59 16.89 7.48
CA ASP A 213 0.55 15.47 7.15
C ASP A 213 1.94 14.94 6.77
N GLU A 214 2.76 15.71 6.06
CA GLU A 214 4.16 15.35 5.77
C GLU A 214 4.94 15.05 7.06
N ARG A 215 4.82 15.90 8.10
CA ARG A 215 5.51 15.67 9.38
C ARG A 215 5.12 14.33 10.03
N LYS A 216 3.82 13.98 10.03
CA LYS A 216 3.34 12.70 10.57
C LYS A 216 3.95 11.51 9.84
N TRP A 217 4.04 11.58 8.51
CA TRP A 217 4.65 10.52 7.71
C TRP A 217 6.15 10.41 7.98
N VAL A 218 6.86 11.53 8.08
CA VAL A 218 8.29 11.55 8.45
C VAL A 218 8.51 10.93 9.83
N ASP A 219 7.72 11.32 10.85
CA ASP A 219 7.86 10.77 12.20
C ASP A 219 7.55 9.25 12.24
N ARG A 220 6.53 8.79 11.52
CA ARG A 220 6.26 7.34 11.37
C ARG A 220 7.39 6.60 10.65
N ALA A 221 7.90 7.15 9.56
CA ALA A 221 8.99 6.53 8.80
C ALA A 221 10.27 6.45 9.63
N LYS A 222 10.60 7.50 10.40
CA LYS A 222 11.70 7.47 11.37
C LYS A 222 11.50 6.34 12.38
N GLY A 223 10.31 6.24 12.99
CA GLY A 223 10.00 5.18 13.95
C GLY A 223 10.15 3.76 13.37
N LEU A 224 9.72 3.54 12.13
CA LEU A 224 9.93 2.27 11.43
C LEU A 224 11.41 1.96 11.22
N LEU A 225 12.20 2.94 10.77
CA LEU A 225 13.64 2.77 10.57
C LEU A 225 14.40 2.54 11.89
N MET A 226 14.00 3.24 12.95
CA MET A 226 14.54 3.06 14.30
C MET A 226 14.28 1.63 14.78
N SER A 227 13.05 1.12 14.64
CA SER A 227 12.71 -0.24 15.04
C SER A 227 13.39 -1.30 14.18
N ALA A 228 13.51 -1.08 12.87
CA ALA A 228 14.03 -2.07 11.94
C ALA A 228 15.57 -2.18 12.00
N ARG A 229 16.26 -1.05 12.21
CA ARG A 229 17.73 -0.96 12.19
C ARG A 229 18.38 -0.72 13.54
N GLY A 230 17.61 -0.47 14.60
CA GLY A 230 18.14 -0.16 15.93
C GLY A 230 18.93 1.15 15.98
N ILE A 231 18.60 2.12 15.11
CA ILE A 231 19.29 3.40 14.99
C ILE A 231 18.56 4.52 15.74
N GLY A 232 19.30 5.56 16.12
CA GLY A 232 18.72 6.78 16.71
C GLY A 232 17.94 7.63 15.70
N GLU A 233 17.13 8.56 16.22
CA GLU A 233 16.25 9.41 15.41
C GLU A 233 17.02 10.25 14.36
N ASP A 234 18.15 10.86 14.75
CA ASP A 234 18.95 11.68 13.84
C ASP A 234 19.51 10.88 12.66
N ALA A 235 19.97 9.65 12.93
CA ALA A 235 20.45 8.75 11.89
C ALA A 235 19.30 8.31 10.96
N ALA A 236 18.12 8.03 11.51
CA ALA A 236 16.93 7.69 10.72
C ALA A 236 16.50 8.84 9.80
N TYR A 237 16.49 10.08 10.30
CA TYR A 237 16.18 11.25 9.49
C TYR A 237 17.25 11.50 8.42
N GLY A 238 18.54 11.34 8.75
CA GLY A 238 19.64 11.43 7.81
C GLY A 238 19.50 10.46 6.63
N LEU A 239 19.12 9.21 6.91
CA LEU A 239 18.85 8.19 5.88
C LEU A 239 17.66 8.55 5.00
N LEU A 240 16.52 8.97 5.58
CA LEU A 240 15.35 9.40 4.82
C LEU A 240 15.70 10.58 3.89
N ARG A 241 16.46 11.56 4.40
CA ARG A 241 16.89 12.71 3.62
C ARG A 241 17.83 12.32 2.48
N GLY A 242 18.82 11.48 2.75
CA GLY A 242 19.76 10.98 1.73
C GLY A 242 19.03 10.21 0.62
N ALA A 243 18.16 9.28 1.00
CA ALA A 243 17.36 8.52 0.04
C ALA A 243 16.40 9.41 -0.77
N ALA A 244 15.78 10.41 -0.15
CA ALA A 244 14.88 11.34 -0.84
C ALA A 244 15.64 12.17 -1.88
N MET A 245 16.86 12.61 -1.54
CA MET A 245 17.75 13.32 -2.45
C MET A 245 18.16 12.44 -3.65
N HIS A 246 18.52 11.18 -3.43
CA HIS A 246 18.85 10.25 -4.51
C HIS A 246 17.67 9.92 -5.42
N ALA A 247 16.45 9.84 -4.85
CA ALA A 247 15.23 9.57 -5.59
C ALA A 247 14.61 10.83 -6.24
N ASN A 248 15.18 12.02 -6.00
CA ASN A 248 14.62 13.32 -6.41
C ASN A 248 13.16 13.52 -5.93
N LEU A 249 12.87 13.09 -4.69
CA LEU A 249 11.57 13.19 -4.03
C LEU A 249 11.65 14.10 -2.80
N ARG A 250 10.50 14.61 -2.33
CA ARG A 250 10.45 15.25 -1.01
C ARG A 250 10.57 14.22 0.10
N VAL A 251 11.18 14.58 1.22
CA VAL A 251 11.33 13.69 2.39
C VAL A 251 9.96 13.19 2.87
N GLY A 252 8.93 14.05 2.85
CA GLY A 252 7.56 13.65 3.19
C GLY A 252 6.96 12.60 2.25
N GLU A 253 7.17 12.75 0.93
CA GLU A 253 6.70 11.80 -0.08
C GLU A 253 7.41 10.45 0.03
N LEU A 254 8.73 10.46 0.19
CA LEU A 254 9.49 9.24 0.43
C LEU A 254 9.05 8.57 1.74
N SER A 255 8.88 9.34 2.81
CA SER A 255 8.46 8.81 4.11
C SER A 255 7.09 8.15 4.04
N ARG A 256 6.16 8.75 3.30
CA ARG A 256 4.85 8.15 3.03
C ARG A 256 4.99 6.82 2.29
N SER A 257 5.77 6.79 1.19
CA SER A 257 6.03 5.57 0.42
C SER A 257 6.66 4.46 1.27
N VAL A 258 7.62 4.80 2.14
CA VAL A 258 8.25 3.85 3.09
C VAL A 258 7.21 3.28 4.06
N VAL A 259 6.35 4.11 4.63
CA VAL A 259 5.32 3.65 5.57
C VAL A 259 4.28 2.78 4.87
N GLU A 260 3.81 3.16 3.69
CA GLU A 260 2.84 2.39 2.89
C GLU A 260 3.44 1.02 2.47
N ALA A 261 4.71 1.00 2.06
CA ALA A 261 5.42 -0.24 1.74
C ALA A 261 5.57 -1.16 2.96
N ALA A 262 5.92 -0.61 4.12
CA ALA A 262 6.02 -1.37 5.36
C ALA A 262 4.67 -1.94 5.81
N GLN A 263 3.59 -1.16 5.72
CA GLN A 263 2.23 -1.63 6.01
C GLN A 263 1.80 -2.77 5.08
N SER A 264 2.09 -2.64 3.78
CA SER A 264 1.79 -3.68 2.79
C SER A 264 2.55 -4.97 3.07
N ALA A 265 3.85 -4.87 3.40
CA ALA A 265 4.67 -6.03 3.75
C ALA A 265 4.16 -6.73 5.02
N GLU A 266 3.82 -5.97 6.07
CA GLU A 266 3.25 -6.51 7.31
C GLU A 266 1.89 -7.19 7.06
N ALA A 267 1.04 -6.62 6.20
CA ALA A 267 -0.24 -7.23 5.82
C ALA A 267 -0.05 -8.59 5.13
N ILE A 268 0.88 -8.66 4.17
CA ILE A 268 1.23 -9.91 3.47
C ILE A 268 1.78 -10.94 4.45
N ASN A 269 2.67 -10.53 5.37
CA ASN A 269 3.23 -11.42 6.39
C ASN A 269 2.14 -11.96 7.32
N ARG A 270 1.20 -11.13 7.80
CA ARG A 270 0.09 -11.58 8.66
C ARG A 270 -0.87 -12.52 7.92
N ALA A 271 -1.23 -12.21 6.69
CA ALA A 271 -1.99 -13.13 5.84
C ALA A 271 -1.23 -14.46 5.63
N GLY A 272 0.09 -14.39 5.47
CA GLY A 272 1.00 -15.53 5.46
C GLY A 272 0.97 -16.38 6.73
N GLN A 273 1.00 -15.74 7.89
CA GLN A 273 0.95 -16.44 9.18
C GLN A 273 -0.36 -17.20 9.39
N LEU A 274 -1.49 -16.70 8.86
CA LEU A 274 -2.78 -17.41 8.92
C LEU A 274 -2.73 -18.79 8.24
N ARG A 275 -1.97 -18.93 7.14
CA ARG A 275 -1.76 -20.22 6.44
C ARG A 275 -1.04 -21.24 7.32
N MET A 276 -0.02 -20.80 8.07
CA MET A 276 0.69 -21.67 9.00
C MET A 276 -0.16 -22.00 10.23
N LEU A 277 -0.83 -20.99 10.80
CA LEU A 277 -1.63 -21.14 12.02
C LEU A 277 -2.81 -22.09 11.80
N SER A 278 -3.46 -22.07 10.62
CA SER A 278 -4.53 -23.01 10.31
C SER A 278 -4.04 -24.47 10.41
N GLN A 279 -2.89 -24.77 9.82
CA GLN A 279 -2.29 -26.10 9.84
C GLN A 279 -1.79 -26.49 11.24
N ARG A 280 -1.17 -25.55 11.97
CA ARG A 280 -0.69 -25.77 13.34
C ARG A 280 -1.83 -26.09 14.30
N LEU A 281 -3.01 -25.47 14.15
CA LEU A 281 -4.18 -25.75 14.98
C LEU A 281 -4.70 -27.19 14.80
N VAL A 282 -4.69 -27.72 13.57
CA VAL A 282 -5.03 -29.13 13.33
C VAL A 282 -3.97 -30.06 13.92
N ARG A 283 -2.68 -29.78 13.68
CA ARG A 283 -1.57 -30.55 14.25
C ARG A 283 -1.67 -30.62 15.78
N LEU A 284 -1.99 -29.52 16.44
CA LEU A 284 -2.16 -29.44 17.90
C LEU A 284 -3.39 -30.22 18.39
N ALA A 285 -4.49 -30.25 17.62
CA ALA A 285 -5.65 -31.08 17.90
C ALA A 285 -5.32 -32.57 17.76
N ALA A 286 -4.65 -32.97 16.67
CA ALA A 286 -4.19 -34.34 16.46
C ALA A 286 -3.21 -34.78 17.56
N GLN A 287 -2.23 -33.93 17.90
CA GLN A 287 -1.29 -34.14 18.99
C GLN A 287 -2.00 -34.39 20.34
N ALA A 288 -3.00 -33.58 20.66
CA ALA A 288 -3.77 -33.73 21.89
C ALA A 288 -4.56 -35.05 21.92
N LEU A 289 -5.18 -35.43 20.80
CA LEU A 289 -5.92 -36.69 20.68
C LEU A 289 -4.99 -37.91 20.73
N ALA A 290 -3.77 -37.80 20.21
CA ALA A 290 -2.73 -38.83 20.25
C ALA A 290 -2.06 -38.99 21.63
N GLY A 291 -2.40 -38.14 22.61
CA GLY A 291 -1.81 -38.18 23.96
C GLY A 291 -0.37 -37.67 24.04
N VAL A 292 0.12 -36.96 23.02
CA VAL A 292 1.53 -36.53 22.93
C VAL A 292 1.70 -35.13 23.49
N GLU A 293 2.51 -34.95 24.54
CA GLU A 293 2.80 -33.64 25.17
C GLU A 293 1.53 -32.77 25.40
N VAL A 294 0.43 -33.37 25.87
CA VAL A 294 -0.92 -32.76 25.91
C VAL A 294 -0.98 -31.39 26.59
N ARG A 295 -0.22 -31.17 27.66
CA ARG A 295 -0.18 -29.87 28.34
C ARG A 295 0.40 -28.79 27.43
N ARG A 296 1.49 -29.10 26.72
CA ARG A 296 2.13 -28.18 25.77
C ARG A 296 1.21 -27.90 24.59
N SER A 297 0.52 -28.91 24.06
CA SER A 297 -0.41 -28.71 22.94
C SER A 297 -1.55 -27.75 23.27
N ARG A 298 -2.11 -27.83 24.49
CA ARG A 298 -3.15 -26.89 24.95
C ARG A 298 -2.66 -25.45 25.03
N VAL A 299 -1.45 -25.23 25.59
CA VAL A 299 -0.85 -23.89 25.69
C VAL A 299 -0.60 -23.30 24.29
N LEU A 300 0.04 -24.06 23.40
CA LEU A 300 0.33 -23.62 22.05
C LEU A 300 -0.93 -23.38 21.21
N ARG A 301 -1.99 -24.14 21.48
CA ARG A 301 -3.29 -23.95 20.82
C ARG A 301 -3.94 -22.64 21.23
N ALA A 302 -3.99 -22.35 22.53
CA ALA A 302 -4.52 -21.07 23.02
C ALA A 302 -3.74 -19.88 22.42
N ALA A 303 -2.41 -19.95 22.44
CA ALA A 303 -1.55 -18.93 21.84
C ALA A 303 -1.76 -18.79 20.32
N SER A 304 -1.98 -19.90 19.61
CA SER A 304 -2.23 -19.87 18.16
C SER A 304 -3.59 -19.26 17.82
N ILE A 305 -4.63 -19.54 18.62
CA ILE A 305 -5.96 -18.93 18.47
C ILE A 305 -5.88 -17.41 18.66
N GLU A 306 -5.23 -16.95 19.74
CA GLU A 306 -5.06 -15.52 19.98
C GLU A 306 -4.27 -14.84 18.85
N ARG A 307 -3.22 -15.49 18.34
CA ARG A 307 -2.46 -14.95 17.20
C ARG A 307 -3.28 -14.86 15.91
N VAL A 308 -4.22 -15.78 15.68
CA VAL A 308 -5.15 -15.65 14.54
C VAL A 308 -6.05 -14.44 14.72
N LYS A 309 -6.64 -14.25 15.91
CA LYS A 309 -7.49 -13.09 16.21
C LYS A 309 -6.73 -11.77 16.03
N ASP A 310 -5.53 -11.66 16.59
CA ASP A 310 -4.66 -10.49 16.45
C ASP A 310 -4.33 -10.17 14.98
N ASN A 311 -4.13 -11.20 14.16
CA ASN A 311 -3.89 -11.03 12.73
C ASN A 311 -5.13 -10.51 12.01
N LEU A 312 -6.31 -11.06 12.28
CA LEU A 312 -7.57 -10.63 11.68
C LEU A 312 -7.94 -9.20 12.10
N ASP A 313 -7.78 -8.87 13.38
CA ASP A 313 -8.02 -7.54 13.92
C ASP A 313 -7.12 -6.51 13.25
N HIS A 314 -5.83 -6.80 13.12
CA HIS A 314 -4.90 -5.91 12.43
C HIS A 314 -5.29 -5.71 10.96
N LEU A 315 -5.51 -6.81 10.22
CA LEU A 315 -5.88 -6.76 8.80
C LEU A 315 -7.19 -6.00 8.58
N SER A 316 -8.14 -6.06 9.53
CA SER A 316 -9.42 -5.34 9.45
C SER A 316 -9.30 -3.82 9.58
N ARG A 317 -8.21 -3.33 10.19
CA ARG A 317 -7.96 -1.88 10.40
C ARG A 317 -7.23 -1.24 9.21
N LEU A 318 -6.72 -2.03 8.28
CA LEU A 318 -5.97 -1.53 7.13
C LEU A 318 -6.92 -1.00 6.04
N PRO A 319 -6.52 0.06 5.32
CA PRO A 319 -7.24 0.51 4.14
C PRO A 319 -7.00 -0.47 2.99
N LEU A 320 -7.91 -1.43 2.81
CA LEU A 320 -7.85 -2.45 1.77
C LEU A 320 -8.68 -2.06 0.54
N ASP A 321 -8.23 -2.49 -0.64
CA ASP A 321 -9.02 -2.40 -1.87
C ASP A 321 -10.21 -3.39 -1.83
N ALA A 322 -11.14 -3.25 -2.79
CA ALA A 322 -12.34 -4.07 -2.81
C ALA A 322 -12.05 -5.59 -2.93
N THR A 323 -10.96 -5.96 -3.63
CA THR A 323 -10.55 -7.35 -3.82
C THR A 323 -10.01 -7.95 -2.52
N SER A 324 -9.06 -7.28 -1.88
CA SER A 324 -8.46 -7.74 -0.63
C SER A 324 -9.47 -7.71 0.52
N ALA A 325 -10.37 -6.72 0.56
CA ALA A 325 -11.45 -6.66 1.54
C ALA A 325 -12.41 -7.85 1.42
N ARG A 326 -12.76 -8.27 0.19
CA ARG A 326 -13.58 -9.47 -0.05
C ARG A 326 -12.85 -10.74 0.37
N ALA A 327 -11.58 -10.87 0.02
CA ALA A 327 -10.76 -12.01 0.42
C ALA A 327 -10.65 -12.12 1.95
N LEU A 328 -10.44 -10.98 2.65
CA LEU A 328 -10.44 -10.94 4.12
C LEU A 328 -11.79 -11.35 4.72
N GLY A 329 -12.91 -11.01 4.07
CA GLY A 329 -14.23 -11.52 4.44
C GLY A 329 -14.32 -13.04 4.39
N GLY A 330 -13.77 -13.65 3.33
CA GLY A 330 -13.66 -15.11 3.21
C GLY A 330 -12.81 -15.74 4.32
N VAL A 331 -11.67 -15.13 4.65
CA VAL A 331 -10.81 -15.57 5.75
C VAL A 331 -11.54 -15.52 7.09
N ARG A 332 -12.30 -14.45 7.39
CA ARG A 332 -13.08 -14.34 8.63
C ARG A 332 -14.13 -15.45 8.74
N SER A 333 -14.88 -15.69 7.67
CA SER A 333 -15.89 -16.75 7.65
C SER A 333 -15.28 -18.15 7.84
N ALA A 334 -14.13 -18.41 7.19
CA ALA A 334 -13.41 -19.67 7.38
C ALA A 334 -12.85 -19.82 8.81
N TRP A 335 -12.40 -18.71 9.41
CA TRP A 335 -11.95 -18.70 10.81
C TRP A 335 -13.10 -18.98 11.78
N GLU A 336 -14.27 -18.37 11.60
CA GLU A 336 -15.45 -18.64 12.43
C GLU A 336 -15.85 -20.12 12.41
N ALA A 337 -15.81 -20.74 11.23
CA ALA A 337 -16.05 -22.17 11.09
C ALA A 337 -14.99 -23.02 11.84
N LEU A 338 -13.71 -22.67 11.68
CA LEU A 338 -12.61 -23.36 12.36
C LEU A 338 -12.68 -23.19 13.88
N ASP A 339 -12.94 -21.99 14.40
CA ASP A 339 -13.06 -21.71 15.83
C ASP A 339 -14.22 -22.49 16.45
N GLY A 340 -15.37 -22.55 15.74
CA GLY A 340 -16.49 -23.40 16.13
C GLY A 340 -16.13 -24.89 16.17
N ALA A 341 -15.43 -25.40 15.16
CA ALA A 341 -14.96 -26.79 15.13
C ALA A 341 -13.95 -27.09 16.26
N LEU A 342 -13.09 -26.11 16.57
CA LEU A 342 -12.12 -26.19 17.65
C LEU A 342 -12.83 -26.24 19.02
N ALA A 343 -13.93 -25.51 19.23
CA ALA A 343 -14.66 -25.52 20.50
C ALA A 343 -15.31 -26.88 20.85
N ALA A 344 -15.54 -27.74 19.85
CA ALA A 344 -16.14 -29.05 20.05
C ALA A 344 -15.26 -30.01 20.88
N ARG A 345 -15.90 -31.00 21.53
CA ARG A 345 -15.17 -32.05 22.25
C ARG A 345 -14.33 -32.87 21.27
N LEU A 346 -13.03 -32.94 21.53
CA LEU A 346 -12.07 -33.60 20.68
C LEU A 346 -12.38 -35.10 20.54
N SER A 347 -12.51 -35.54 19.29
CA SER A 347 -12.78 -36.92 18.87
C SER A 347 -12.24 -37.12 17.45
N PRO A 348 -12.12 -38.36 16.94
CA PRO A 348 -11.73 -38.61 15.56
C PRO A 348 -12.59 -37.87 14.53
N ALA A 349 -13.92 -37.86 14.72
CA ALA A 349 -14.85 -37.14 13.84
C ALA A 349 -14.68 -35.61 13.94
N ALA A 350 -14.50 -35.08 15.15
CA ALA A 350 -14.22 -33.66 15.34
C ALA A 350 -12.88 -33.26 14.72
N LEU A 351 -11.87 -34.14 14.76
CA LEU A 351 -10.56 -33.87 14.15
C LEU A 351 -10.65 -33.75 12.62
N ALA A 352 -11.46 -34.59 11.96
CA ALA A 352 -11.74 -34.46 10.53
C ALA A 352 -12.45 -33.15 10.19
N ALA A 353 -13.42 -32.71 11.02
CA ALA A 353 -14.10 -31.43 10.83
C ALA A 353 -13.18 -30.22 11.06
N ILE A 354 -12.28 -30.29 12.05
CA ILE A 354 -11.23 -29.30 12.29
C ILE A 354 -10.29 -29.21 11.09
N ASP A 355 -9.85 -30.35 10.54
CA ASP A 355 -8.98 -30.40 9.35
C ASP A 355 -9.66 -29.76 8.13
N ALA A 356 -10.90 -30.14 7.83
CA ALA A 356 -11.66 -29.57 6.72
C ALA A 356 -11.84 -28.05 6.84
N SER A 357 -12.14 -27.56 8.05
CA SER A 357 -12.29 -26.12 8.31
C SER A 357 -10.94 -25.37 8.21
N ALA A 358 -9.85 -26.01 8.62
CA ALA A 358 -8.51 -25.43 8.51
C ALA A 358 -8.01 -25.39 7.06
N GLU A 359 -8.35 -26.36 6.22
CA GLU A 359 -8.08 -26.31 4.77
C GLU A 359 -8.86 -25.19 4.09
N ALA A 360 -10.12 -24.96 4.48
CA ALA A 360 -10.88 -23.80 4.01
C ALA A 360 -10.20 -22.47 4.42
N LEU A 361 -9.70 -22.37 5.66
CA LEU A 361 -8.95 -21.19 6.12
C LEU A 361 -7.61 -21.03 5.40
N LEU A 362 -6.90 -22.13 5.13
CA LEU A 362 -5.66 -22.11 4.34
C LEU A 362 -5.91 -21.52 2.95
N SER A 363 -6.92 -22.05 2.24
CA SER A 363 -7.27 -21.59 0.88
C SER A 363 -7.72 -20.12 0.88
N ALA A 364 -8.52 -19.70 1.87
CA ALA A 364 -8.92 -18.31 2.01
C ALA A 364 -7.72 -17.38 2.30
N ALA A 365 -6.79 -17.82 3.13
CA ALA A 365 -5.58 -17.04 3.47
C ALA A 365 -4.59 -16.97 2.30
N GLU A 366 -4.51 -18.00 1.45
CA GLU A 366 -3.79 -17.96 0.17
C GLU A 366 -4.41 -16.93 -0.77
N ALA A 367 -5.73 -16.97 -0.97
CA ALA A 367 -6.44 -15.99 -1.80
C ALA A 367 -6.25 -14.55 -1.30
N LEU A 368 -6.25 -14.33 0.02
CA LEU A 368 -5.96 -13.01 0.61
C LEU A 368 -4.51 -12.60 0.37
N THR A 369 -3.55 -13.50 0.56
CA THR A 369 -2.14 -13.19 0.29
C THR A 369 -1.96 -12.81 -1.18
N ASP A 370 -2.55 -13.55 -2.11
CA ASP A 370 -2.44 -13.30 -3.55
C ASP A 370 -3.08 -11.96 -3.96
N ALA A 371 -4.21 -11.60 -3.33
CA ALA A 371 -4.84 -10.30 -3.51
C ALA A 371 -3.92 -9.17 -3.02
N LEU A 372 -3.34 -9.30 -1.83
CA LEU A 372 -2.43 -8.31 -1.26
C LEU A 372 -1.14 -8.18 -2.11
N GLU A 373 -0.55 -9.28 -2.55
CA GLU A 373 0.64 -9.29 -3.43
C GLU A 373 0.36 -8.74 -4.84
N SER A 374 -0.88 -8.84 -5.32
CA SER A 374 -1.27 -8.26 -6.60
C SER A 374 -1.46 -6.75 -6.52
N SER A 375 -1.83 -6.24 -5.34
CA SER A 375 -1.96 -4.81 -5.07
C SER A 375 -0.62 -4.13 -4.71
N GLY A 376 0.35 -4.88 -4.17
CA GLY A 376 1.67 -4.37 -3.76
C GLY A 376 2.77 -4.61 -4.80
N GLY A 377 3.58 -3.59 -5.09
CA GLY A 377 4.69 -3.65 -6.07
C GLY A 377 5.63 -4.86 -5.90
N ARG A 378 5.86 -5.59 -6.99
CA ARG A 378 6.48 -6.94 -7.00
C ARG A 378 8.01 -6.92 -7.18
N ARG A 379 8.76 -7.56 -6.27
CA ARG A 379 9.89 -8.53 -6.50
C ARG A 379 10.88 -8.68 -5.35
N ALA A 380 10.85 -7.84 -4.31
CA ALA A 380 11.76 -7.98 -3.15
C ALA A 380 11.36 -9.10 -2.16
N LEU A 381 10.14 -9.66 -2.26
CA LEU A 381 9.55 -10.58 -1.28
C LEU A 381 9.75 -12.07 -1.57
N ARG A 382 10.44 -12.48 -2.65
CA ARG A 382 10.48 -13.90 -3.05
C ARG A 382 11.09 -14.82 -1.98
N ILE A 383 12.20 -14.42 -1.38
CA ILE A 383 12.91 -15.22 -0.36
C ILE A 383 12.11 -15.27 0.95
N VAL A 384 11.59 -14.12 1.39
CA VAL A 384 10.69 -14.00 2.55
C VAL A 384 9.45 -14.89 2.38
N ASN A 385 8.83 -14.86 1.20
CA ASN A 385 7.70 -15.71 0.85
C ASN A 385 8.07 -17.20 0.81
N LEU A 386 9.29 -17.53 0.38
CA LEU A 386 9.78 -18.91 0.40
C LEU A 386 9.90 -19.43 1.84
N CYS A 387 10.52 -18.66 2.75
CA CYS A 387 10.56 -18.98 4.18
C CYS A 387 9.14 -19.07 4.79
N GLY A 388 8.21 -18.19 4.38
CA GLY A 388 6.80 -18.27 4.73
C GLY A 388 6.14 -19.60 4.35
N ARG A 389 6.34 -20.04 3.10
CA ARG A 389 5.81 -21.34 2.62
C ARG A 389 6.42 -22.53 3.36
N GLN A 390 7.71 -22.46 3.73
CA GLN A 390 8.35 -23.53 4.50
C GLN A 390 7.69 -23.73 5.87
N ARG A 391 7.34 -22.65 6.58
CA ARG A 391 6.63 -22.72 7.87
C ARG A 391 5.31 -23.49 7.76
N MET A 392 4.52 -23.18 6.73
CA MET A 392 3.26 -23.87 6.47
C MET A 392 3.49 -25.36 6.11
N ARG A 393 4.43 -25.66 5.20
CA ARG A 393 4.72 -27.04 4.77
C ARG A 393 5.17 -27.94 5.91
N VAL A 394 5.99 -27.42 6.83
CA VAL A 394 6.42 -28.15 8.03
C VAL A 394 5.22 -28.54 8.90
N GLN A 395 4.31 -27.60 9.14
CA GLN A 395 3.10 -27.85 9.94
C GLN A 395 2.13 -28.79 9.22
N ARG A 396 1.96 -28.62 7.91
CA ARG A 396 1.14 -29.51 7.07
C ARG A 396 1.69 -30.94 7.07
N LEU A 397 3.01 -31.13 6.92
CA LEU A 397 3.63 -32.45 6.96
C LEU A 397 3.43 -33.14 8.31
N ALA A 398 3.66 -32.41 9.41
CA ALA A 398 3.45 -32.95 10.75
C ALA A 398 1.96 -33.25 11.04
N LYS A 399 1.05 -32.40 10.54
CA LYS A 399 -0.39 -32.64 10.59
C LYS A 399 -0.76 -33.92 9.84
N ASP A 400 -0.38 -34.02 8.56
CA ASP A 400 -0.75 -35.13 7.69
C ASP A 400 -0.18 -36.46 8.20
N ALA A 401 1.03 -36.46 8.76
CA ALA A 401 1.64 -37.66 9.34
C ALA A 401 0.90 -38.13 10.61
N LEU A 402 0.50 -37.20 11.49
CA LEU A 402 -0.31 -37.53 12.66
C LEU A 402 -1.70 -38.03 12.26
N LEU A 403 -2.35 -37.38 11.28
CA LEU A 403 -3.67 -37.79 10.79
C LEU A 403 -3.61 -39.17 10.13
N ALA A 404 -2.61 -39.43 9.28
CA ALA A 404 -2.41 -40.73 8.65
C ALA A 404 -2.21 -41.86 9.67
N ALA A 405 -1.48 -41.60 10.76
CA ALA A 405 -1.27 -42.58 11.83
C ALA A 405 -2.54 -42.86 12.68
N MET A 406 -3.49 -41.92 12.72
CA MET A 406 -4.67 -42.00 13.59
C MET A 406 -5.97 -42.36 12.84
N LEU A 407 -6.06 -42.03 11.56
CA LEU A 407 -7.25 -42.15 10.72
C LEU A 407 -6.90 -42.95 9.45
N PRO A 408 -6.80 -44.28 9.54
CA PRO A 408 -6.46 -45.11 8.38
C PRO A 408 -7.51 -44.96 7.27
N GLY A 409 -7.06 -44.75 6.04
CA GLY A 409 -7.92 -44.63 4.84
C GLY A 409 -8.14 -43.22 4.31
N GLY A 410 -7.59 -42.17 4.95
CA GLY A 410 -7.65 -40.81 4.39
C GLY A 410 -6.53 -40.48 3.41
N ALA A 411 -6.72 -39.39 2.66
CA ALA A 411 -5.80 -38.93 1.62
C ALA A 411 -4.46 -38.35 2.15
N TRP A 412 -4.30 -38.22 3.47
CA TRP A 412 -3.13 -37.57 4.09
C TRP A 412 -1.80 -38.25 3.76
N SER A 413 -1.79 -39.59 3.63
CA SER A 413 -0.58 -40.34 3.25
C SER A 413 -0.10 -40.01 1.84
N ALA A 414 -1.01 -39.68 0.91
CA ALA A 414 -0.67 -39.29 -0.46
C ALA A 414 -0.03 -37.89 -0.53
N HIS A 415 -0.35 -37.00 0.41
CA HIS A 415 0.20 -35.64 0.43
C HIS A 415 1.61 -35.55 1.02
N LEU A 416 2.03 -36.52 1.84
CA LEU A 416 3.32 -36.51 2.54
C LEU A 416 4.50 -36.39 1.57
N ALA A 417 4.56 -37.27 0.56
CA ALA A 417 5.67 -37.32 -0.40
C ALA A 417 5.81 -35.99 -1.16
N SER A 418 4.72 -35.50 -1.75
CA SER A 418 4.73 -34.23 -2.48
C SER A 418 5.11 -33.04 -1.58
N THR A 419 4.64 -33.00 -0.33
CA THR A 419 4.99 -31.92 0.62
C THR A 419 6.47 -31.96 1.00
N MET A 420 7.05 -33.16 1.13
CA MET A 420 8.48 -33.34 1.38
C MET A 420 9.33 -32.88 0.20
N ASP A 421 9.00 -33.30 -1.02
CA ASP A 421 9.72 -32.90 -2.24
C ASP A 421 9.73 -31.38 -2.40
N ASP A 422 8.57 -30.76 -2.19
CA ASP A 422 8.37 -29.31 -2.24
C ASP A 422 9.19 -28.55 -1.19
N PHE A 423 9.28 -29.10 0.02
CA PHE A 423 10.08 -28.54 1.11
C PHE A 423 11.57 -28.62 0.77
N GLU A 424 12.06 -29.79 0.37
CA GLU A 424 13.47 -30.01 0.04
C GLU A 424 13.94 -29.16 -1.13
N ALA A 425 13.14 -29.07 -2.19
CA ALA A 425 13.44 -28.21 -3.34
C ALA A 425 13.59 -26.74 -2.94
N SER A 426 12.72 -26.27 -2.04
CA SER A 426 12.73 -24.88 -1.55
C SER A 426 13.87 -24.61 -0.58
N LEU A 427 14.20 -25.56 0.29
CA LEU A 427 15.35 -25.46 1.19
C LEU A 427 16.65 -25.37 0.38
N LEU A 428 16.78 -26.16 -0.68
CA LEU A 428 17.92 -26.09 -1.59
C LEU A 428 18.00 -24.74 -2.33
N GLU A 429 16.85 -24.16 -2.72
CA GLU A 429 16.81 -22.82 -3.29
C GLU A 429 17.30 -21.76 -2.29
N LEU A 430 16.89 -21.84 -1.02
CA LEU A 430 17.36 -20.94 0.04
C LEU A 430 18.87 -21.09 0.31
N GLU A 431 19.40 -22.32 0.32
CA GLU A 431 20.83 -22.58 0.50
C GLU A 431 21.69 -22.02 -0.64
N ARG A 432 21.14 -21.99 -1.86
CA ARG A 432 21.81 -21.47 -3.06
C ARG A 432 21.61 -19.96 -3.25
N ALA A 433 20.87 -19.29 -2.37
CA ALA A 433 20.59 -17.88 -2.52
C ALA A 433 21.88 -17.04 -2.39
N PRO A 434 22.13 -16.09 -3.32
CA PRO A 434 23.39 -15.32 -3.37
C PRO A 434 23.59 -14.35 -2.19
N LEU A 435 22.53 -14.05 -1.44
CA LEU A 435 22.51 -13.07 -0.35
C LEU A 435 22.45 -13.75 1.04
N SER A 436 23.31 -14.75 1.28
CA SER A 436 23.37 -15.44 2.58
C SER A 436 24.52 -14.89 3.45
N SER A 437 24.19 -14.46 4.67
CA SER A 437 25.19 -14.17 5.71
C SER A 437 25.69 -15.47 6.36
N PRO A 438 26.83 -15.47 7.09
CA PRO A 438 27.26 -16.63 7.88
C PRO A 438 26.19 -17.13 8.87
N GLU A 439 25.43 -16.20 9.46
CA GLU A 439 24.33 -16.50 10.38
C GLU A 439 23.18 -17.21 9.66
N ILE A 440 22.80 -16.72 8.48
CA ILE A 440 21.77 -17.34 7.63
C ILE A 440 22.20 -18.76 7.22
N ARG A 441 23.46 -18.95 6.80
CA ARG A 441 23.99 -20.29 6.44
C ARG A 441 23.96 -21.25 7.63
N THR A 442 24.32 -20.77 8.82
CA THR A 442 24.28 -21.57 10.04
C THR A 442 22.85 -21.98 10.38
N ALA A 443 21.90 -21.06 10.29
CA ALA A 443 20.49 -21.34 10.53
C ALA A 443 19.88 -22.31 9.49
N LEU A 444 20.27 -22.22 8.21
CA LEU A 444 19.86 -23.18 7.18
C LEU A 444 20.44 -24.58 7.41
N SER A 445 21.70 -24.68 7.84
CA SER A 445 22.30 -25.98 8.23
C SER A 445 21.54 -26.61 9.39
N GLY A 446 21.24 -25.83 10.43
CA GLY A 446 20.42 -26.30 11.55
C GLY A 446 19.00 -26.71 11.13
N ALA A 447 18.40 -25.99 10.17
CA ALA A 447 17.12 -26.37 9.59
C ALA A 447 17.20 -27.71 8.83
N ARG A 448 18.30 -28.01 8.14
CA ARG A 448 18.49 -29.31 7.48
C ARG A 448 18.61 -30.45 8.50
N ASP A 449 19.33 -30.25 9.59
CA ASP A 449 19.44 -31.26 10.64
C ASP A 449 18.09 -31.55 11.31
N GLU A 450 17.32 -30.49 11.56
CA GLU A 450 15.98 -30.63 12.14
C GLU A 450 14.96 -31.19 11.14
N TRP A 451 15.12 -30.91 9.83
CA TRP A 451 14.36 -31.56 8.77
C TRP A 451 14.54 -33.09 8.79
N LEU A 452 15.78 -33.57 8.94
CA LEU A 452 16.04 -35.01 9.03
C LEU A 452 15.38 -35.65 10.26
N ARG A 453 15.33 -34.94 11.39
CA ARG A 453 14.56 -35.37 12.59
C ARG A 453 13.07 -35.44 12.30
N LEU A 454 12.52 -34.43 11.64
CA LEU A 454 11.11 -34.42 11.24
C LEU A 454 10.78 -35.61 10.34
N VAL A 455 11.59 -35.90 9.32
CA VAL A 455 11.39 -37.01 8.39
C VAL A 455 11.45 -38.37 9.10
N ARG A 456 12.36 -38.56 10.07
CA ARG A 456 12.36 -39.76 10.91
C ARG A 456 11.07 -39.86 11.73
N GLY A 457 10.64 -38.76 12.34
CA GLY A 457 9.37 -38.69 13.07
C GLY A 457 8.15 -39.05 12.21
N VAL A 458 8.14 -38.67 10.93
CA VAL A 458 7.08 -39.08 9.97
C VAL A 458 7.07 -40.60 9.77
N ARG A 459 8.24 -41.21 9.55
CA ARG A 459 8.37 -42.67 9.34
C ARG A 459 7.99 -43.48 10.57
N GLU A 460 8.18 -42.90 11.76
CA GLU A 460 7.93 -43.56 13.05
C GLU A 460 6.65 -43.07 13.74
N ALA A 461 5.74 -42.41 13.01
CA ALA A 461 4.52 -41.81 13.56
C ALA A 461 3.55 -42.84 14.18
N GLU A 462 3.71 -44.12 13.91
CA GLU A 462 2.98 -45.21 14.58
C GLU A 462 3.41 -45.37 16.05
N ARG A 463 4.65 -45.02 16.39
CA ARG A 463 5.21 -45.07 17.76
C ARG A 463 5.01 -43.75 18.48
N ALA A 464 4.79 -43.82 19.80
CA ALA A 464 4.61 -42.62 20.63
C ALA A 464 5.86 -41.71 20.62
N GLU A 465 7.05 -42.30 20.64
CA GLU A 465 8.32 -41.57 20.57
C GLU A 465 8.49 -40.85 19.23
N GLY A 466 8.20 -41.52 18.12
CA GLY A 466 8.24 -40.93 16.78
C GLY A 466 7.26 -39.76 16.61
N ARG A 467 6.03 -39.89 17.13
CA ARG A 467 5.08 -38.75 17.18
C ARG A 467 5.60 -37.57 17.99
N ALA A 468 6.31 -37.84 19.09
CA ALA A 468 6.87 -36.79 19.92
C ALA A 468 8.07 -36.09 19.24
N GLU A 469 8.94 -36.83 18.55
CA GLU A 469 10.02 -36.26 17.72
C GLU A 469 9.45 -35.41 16.58
N LEU A 470 8.44 -35.93 15.86
CA LEU A 470 7.73 -35.20 14.79
C LEU A 470 7.18 -33.84 15.26
N VAL A 471 6.47 -33.84 16.39
CA VAL A 471 5.89 -32.63 16.99
C VAL A 471 6.97 -31.64 17.42
N ARG A 472 8.06 -32.10 18.04
CA ARG A 472 9.13 -31.20 18.48
C ARG A 472 9.88 -30.61 17.30
N ALA A 473 10.26 -31.44 16.33
CA ALA A 473 11.01 -31.01 15.16
C ALA A 473 10.23 -30.00 14.31
N SER A 474 8.91 -30.21 14.15
CA SER A 474 8.06 -29.27 13.40
C SER A 474 7.99 -27.89 14.05
N GLU A 475 7.96 -27.82 15.38
CA GLU A 475 7.96 -26.53 16.09
C GLU A 475 9.33 -25.83 16.00
N VAL A 476 10.42 -26.57 16.18
CA VAL A 476 11.79 -26.02 16.05
C VAL A 476 12.05 -25.49 14.63
N LEU A 477 11.56 -26.19 13.61
CA LEU A 477 11.65 -25.74 12.22
C LEU A 477 10.85 -24.47 11.97
N VAL A 478 9.61 -24.36 12.48
CA VAL A 478 8.83 -23.12 12.37
C VAL A 478 9.58 -21.95 13.00
N ASP A 479 10.09 -22.10 14.22
CA ASP A 479 10.87 -21.07 14.90
C ASP A 479 12.14 -20.70 14.10
N THR A 480 12.78 -21.69 13.47
CA THR A 480 13.97 -21.47 12.65
C THR A 480 13.65 -20.69 11.38
N PHE A 481 12.55 -21.00 10.69
CA PHE A 481 12.12 -20.24 9.51
C PHE A 481 11.55 -18.86 9.86
N ASP A 482 10.96 -18.66 11.04
CA ASP A 482 10.61 -17.33 11.55
C ASP A 482 11.87 -16.47 11.72
N ARG A 483 12.92 -17.02 12.38
CA ARG A 483 14.20 -16.33 12.50
C ARG A 483 14.87 -16.06 11.16
N LEU A 484 14.88 -17.03 10.25
CA LEU A 484 15.43 -16.87 8.90
C LEU A 484 14.70 -15.75 8.13
N THR A 485 13.37 -15.68 8.25
CA THR A 485 12.57 -14.61 7.63
C THR A 485 13.07 -13.25 8.10
N ALA A 486 13.19 -13.05 9.42
CA ALA A 486 13.70 -11.81 9.99
C ALA A 486 15.16 -11.51 9.58
N SER A 487 16.04 -12.52 9.52
CA SER A 487 17.43 -12.34 9.07
C SER A 487 17.54 -11.94 7.60
N TYR A 488 16.69 -12.49 6.74
CA TYR A 488 16.62 -12.11 5.33
C TYR A 488 16.05 -10.71 5.14
N GLU A 489 14.99 -10.34 5.87
CA GLU A 489 14.45 -8.98 5.87
C GLU A 489 15.51 -7.96 6.31
N HIS A 490 16.25 -8.26 7.38
CA HIS A 490 17.34 -7.40 7.85
C HIS A 490 18.48 -7.31 6.84
N SER A 491 18.91 -8.44 6.25
CA SER A 491 19.99 -8.46 5.26
C SER A 491 19.63 -7.68 3.99
N LEU A 492 18.37 -7.79 3.53
CA LEU A 492 17.85 -6.96 2.44
C LEU A 492 17.89 -5.47 2.79
N GLN A 493 17.55 -5.11 4.03
CA GLN A 493 17.62 -3.72 4.49
C GLN A 493 19.05 -3.18 4.60
N VAL A 494 20.04 -4.00 4.99
CA VAL A 494 21.45 -3.61 5.13
C VAL A 494 22.13 -3.44 3.77
N ILE A 495 21.80 -4.26 2.77
CA ILE A 495 22.37 -4.12 1.42
C ILE A 495 21.80 -2.88 0.69
N MET A 496 20.64 -2.39 1.13
CA MET A 496 20.01 -1.17 0.62
C MET A 496 20.51 0.12 1.30
N SER A 497 21.35 0.04 2.33
CA SER A 497 22.02 1.18 2.98
C SER A 497 23.46 1.29 2.54
#